data_AF-A0A9X1NWP3-F1
#
_entry.id   AF-A0A9X1NWP3-F1
#
_cell.length_a   1.000
_cell.length_b   1.000
_cell.length_c   1.000
_cell.angle_alpha   90.00
_cell.angle_beta   90.00
_cell.angle_gamma   90.00
#
_symmetry.space_group_name_H-M   'P 1'
#
loop_
_entity.id
_entity.type
_entity.pdbx_description
1 polymer ?
#
loop_
_entity_poly.entity_id
_entity_poly.type
_entity_poly.pdbx_seq_one_letter_code
_entity_poly.pdbx_strand_id
1 'polypeptide(L)'
;MPSLTFVLPHWLYWALLVVFPVVAMIMARRGRGDGPRLYSLPLAYFVLITGGMLGLHRFYLKSIWWGLLFLPLFFVILFANAHQRDARAAYSDAANIVRVSQGTIEREEPRLAEADATLAALRDEIAAAEEGSFTQRAAERRLQREERRLESSRERLEASRTDLQEQQAIADTAGADRAFWETVAFVTFLVIAVLVAIDAVLMPFLVRRANRKLGEARTEGEEPLPALSSEFVKDRANIHAGWTGWIDRLSFYSGEFVSYWAVIAVFVYYYEVVARYVFNSPTNWAHEGMYLMFGMQYLIMGAYAMLSESHVRVDIFYAPLSPRRKALADILTSVFFFIFAGVLLVTGWIFAADATRVNEVSFTEWQLAYWPFKWAIVVGAVLLLLQGVAKLAQDFRTLATGSPGPAGTAERA
;
A
#
# COMPACT_ATOMS: atom_id res chain seq x y z
N MET A 1 2.62 -19.34 -11.26
CA MET A 1 3.46 -18.13 -11.22
C MET A 1 4.34 -18.16 -9.98
N PRO A 2 5.58 -17.62 -10.03
CA PRO A 2 6.36 -17.45 -8.81
C PRO A 2 5.60 -16.52 -7.85
N SER A 3 5.32 -16.98 -6.64
CA SER A 3 4.81 -16.12 -5.56
C SER A 3 5.97 -15.36 -4.93
N LEU A 4 5.79 -14.07 -4.67
CA LEU A 4 6.78 -13.26 -3.98
C LEU A 4 6.50 -13.31 -2.48
N THR A 5 7.17 -14.21 -1.76
CA THR A 5 7.03 -14.38 -0.31
C THR A 5 7.96 -13.43 0.45
N PHE A 6 7.97 -12.14 0.10
CA PHE A 6 8.80 -11.15 0.77
C PHE A 6 7.99 -10.36 1.80
N VAL A 7 8.32 -10.57 3.08
CA VAL A 7 7.86 -9.75 4.19
C VAL A 7 8.99 -8.82 4.59
N LEU A 8 8.73 -7.52 4.62
CA LEU A 8 9.73 -6.53 5.00
C LEU A 8 10.09 -6.70 6.48
N PRO A 9 11.37 -6.98 6.82
CA PRO A 9 11.78 -7.03 8.23
C PRO A 9 11.59 -5.67 8.89
N HIS A 10 11.10 -5.64 10.13
CA HIS A 10 10.84 -4.38 10.84
C HIS A 10 12.09 -3.50 10.93
N TRP A 11 13.26 -4.07 11.19
CA TRP A 11 14.51 -3.31 11.25
C TRP A 11 14.85 -2.63 9.92
N LEU A 12 14.54 -3.28 8.78
CA LEU A 12 14.80 -2.74 7.45
C LEU A 12 13.83 -1.60 7.15
N TYR A 13 12.57 -1.72 7.55
CA TYR A 13 11.59 -0.63 7.48
C TYR A 13 12.08 0.60 8.23
N TRP A 14 12.45 0.45 9.51
CA TRP A 14 12.93 1.58 10.31
C TRP A 14 14.25 2.15 9.80
N ALA A 15 15.18 1.29 9.37
CA ALA A 15 16.43 1.74 8.76
C ALA A 15 16.17 2.54 7.47
N LEU A 16 15.23 2.11 6.63
CA LEU A 16 14.88 2.82 5.41
C LEU A 16 14.31 4.21 5.73
N LEU A 17 13.40 4.31 6.70
CA LEU A 17 12.83 5.60 7.12
C LEU A 17 13.86 6.59 7.66
N VAL A 18 14.97 6.11 8.23
CA VAL A 18 16.03 6.98 8.77
C VAL A 18 17.09 7.27 7.71
N VAL A 19 17.63 6.24 7.06
CA VAL A 19 18.80 6.36 6.19
C VAL A 19 18.45 6.98 4.84
N PHE A 20 17.34 6.56 4.23
CA PHE A 20 16.99 7.02 2.88
C PHE A 20 16.82 8.53 2.80
N PRO A 21 16.07 9.21 3.70
CA PRO A 21 15.96 10.66 3.65
C PRO A 21 17.28 11.40 3.83
N VAL A 22 18.17 10.93 4.71
CA VAL A 22 19.50 11.55 4.90
C VAL A 22 20.31 11.49 3.61
N VAL A 23 20.35 10.32 2.98
CA VAL A 23 21.06 10.12 1.70
C VAL A 23 20.42 11.00 0.62
N ALA A 24 19.10 11.02 0.54
CA ALA A 24 18.36 11.81 -0.44
C ALA A 24 18.60 13.32 -0.26
N MET A 25 18.60 13.83 0.98
CA MET A 25 18.95 15.22 1.30
C MET A 25 20.37 15.58 0.82
N ILE A 26 21.36 14.72 1.10
CA ILE A 26 22.76 14.95 0.69
C ILE A 26 22.86 15.00 -0.84
N MET A 27 22.18 14.09 -1.53
CA MET A 27 22.16 14.04 -3.00
C MET A 27 21.45 15.25 -3.61
N ALA A 28 20.28 15.61 -3.09
CA ALA A 28 19.48 16.73 -3.61
C ALA A 28 20.22 18.07 -3.51
N ARG A 29 21.01 18.27 -2.45
CA ARG A 29 21.79 19.50 -2.26
C ARG A 29 22.98 19.61 -3.22
N ARG A 30 23.54 18.49 -3.68
CA ARG A 30 24.65 18.47 -4.67
C ARG A 30 24.20 18.83 -6.09
N GLY A 31 22.90 18.72 -6.40
CA GLY A 31 22.35 18.91 -7.75
C GLY A 31 21.96 20.34 -8.14
N ARG A 32 22.17 21.34 -7.26
CA ARG A 32 21.77 22.75 -7.48
C ARG A 32 22.75 23.55 -8.34
N GLY A 33 23.23 23.00 -9.45
CA GLY A 33 23.91 23.79 -10.47
C GLY A 33 22.90 24.44 -11.41
N ASP A 34 23.08 25.72 -11.74
CA ASP A 34 22.30 26.48 -12.75
C ASP A 34 22.51 25.97 -14.21
N GLY A 35 22.88 24.70 -14.37
CA GLY A 35 23.14 24.07 -15.65
C GLY A 35 21.85 23.61 -16.35
N PRO A 36 21.93 23.29 -17.66
CA PRO A 36 20.84 22.65 -18.38
C PRO A 36 20.42 21.36 -17.68
N ARG A 37 19.13 21.18 -17.38
CA ARG A 37 18.61 19.90 -16.85
C ARG A 37 18.65 18.83 -17.93
N LEU A 38 19.80 18.18 -18.06
CA LEU A 38 19.97 16.99 -18.88
C LEU A 38 19.31 15.79 -18.20
N TYR A 39 18.81 14.85 -19.01
CA TYR A 39 18.43 13.53 -18.54
C TYR A 39 19.64 12.84 -17.91
N SER A 40 19.49 12.35 -16.68
CA SER A 40 20.58 11.71 -15.96
C SER A 40 20.49 10.19 -16.07
N LEU A 41 21.64 9.56 -16.26
CA LEU A 41 21.71 8.10 -16.37
C LEU A 41 21.27 7.39 -15.07
N PRO A 42 21.70 7.84 -13.86
CA PRO A 42 21.22 7.24 -12.62
C PRO A 42 19.70 7.36 -12.45
N LEU A 43 19.10 8.51 -12.81
CA LEU A 43 17.66 8.68 -12.73
C LEU A 43 16.92 7.83 -13.78
N ALA A 44 17.49 7.65 -14.97
CA ALA A 44 16.90 6.76 -15.97
C ALA A 44 16.83 5.30 -15.47
N TYR A 45 17.92 4.79 -14.90
CA TYR A 45 17.93 3.44 -14.30
C TYR A 45 17.00 3.33 -13.10
N PHE A 46 16.96 4.37 -12.27
CA PHE A 46 15.99 4.46 -11.18
C PHE A 46 14.55 4.32 -11.70
N VAL A 47 14.17 5.10 -12.71
CA VAL A 47 12.82 5.05 -13.31
C VAL A 47 12.56 3.70 -13.99
N LEU A 48 13.58 3.07 -14.58
CA LEU A 48 13.47 1.72 -15.13
C LEU A 48 13.16 0.69 -14.05
N ILE A 49 13.82 0.76 -12.90
CA ILE A 49 13.59 -0.18 -11.80
C ILE A 49 12.21 0.06 -11.18
N THR A 50 11.78 1.32 -11.03
CA THR A 50 10.51 1.68 -10.38
C THR A 50 9.30 1.70 -11.28
N GLY A 51 9.49 1.61 -12.59
CA GLY A 51 8.41 1.84 -13.53
C GLY A 51 8.57 1.09 -14.84
N GLY A 52 9.56 0.21 -14.93
CA GLY A 52 9.93 -0.49 -16.16
C GLY A 52 8.79 -1.29 -16.74
N MET A 53 8.01 -1.97 -15.92
CA MET A 53 6.87 -2.78 -16.40
C MET A 53 5.73 -1.95 -16.97
N LEU A 54 5.66 -0.66 -16.61
CA LEU A 54 4.71 0.31 -17.19
C LEU A 54 5.35 1.17 -18.30
N GLY A 55 6.64 0.95 -18.59
CA GLY A 55 7.37 1.74 -19.59
C GLY A 55 7.73 3.17 -19.14
N LEU A 56 7.69 3.49 -17.84
CA LEU A 56 7.89 4.87 -17.34
C LEU A 56 9.26 5.45 -17.72
N HIS A 57 10.29 4.62 -17.85
CA HIS A 57 11.62 5.05 -18.29
C HIS A 57 11.62 5.55 -19.74
N ARG A 58 10.77 4.99 -20.61
CA ARG A 58 10.60 5.47 -21.97
C ARG A 58 9.86 6.80 -22.00
N PHE A 59 8.86 6.99 -21.13
CA PHE A 59 8.18 8.28 -20.98
C PHE A 59 9.11 9.37 -20.43
N TYR A 60 9.93 9.04 -19.43
CA TYR A 60 10.97 9.93 -18.89
C TYR A 60 11.90 10.44 -20.01
N LEU A 61 12.32 9.56 -20.92
CA LEU A 61 13.18 9.91 -22.05
C LEU A 61 12.42 10.47 -23.28
N LYS A 62 11.15 10.89 -23.12
CA LYS A 62 10.26 11.40 -24.18
C LYS A 62 10.12 10.45 -25.39
N SER A 63 10.25 9.15 -25.16
CA SER A 63 10.10 8.09 -26.17
C SER A 63 8.71 7.45 -26.06
N ILE A 64 7.66 8.26 -26.20
CA ILE A 64 6.25 7.93 -25.90
C ILE A 64 5.79 6.63 -26.59
N TRP A 65 6.06 6.47 -27.88
CA TRP A 65 5.62 5.28 -28.65
C TRP A 65 6.15 3.96 -28.10
N TRP A 66 7.40 3.95 -27.64
CA TRP A 66 7.99 2.76 -27.02
C TRP A 66 7.49 2.55 -25.59
N GLY A 67 7.16 3.62 -24.86
CA GLY A 67 6.53 3.52 -23.54
C GLY A 67 5.10 2.96 -23.62
N LEU A 68 4.33 3.38 -24.61
CA LEU A 68 2.96 2.92 -24.86
C LEU A 68 2.88 1.42 -25.15
N LEU A 69 3.96 0.77 -25.61
CA LEU A 69 4.00 -0.68 -25.82
C LEU A 69 3.87 -1.49 -24.52
N PHE A 70 4.36 -0.95 -23.39
CA PHE A 70 4.34 -1.63 -22.10
C PHE A 70 2.94 -1.69 -21.49
N LEU A 71 2.13 -0.64 -21.71
CA LEU A 71 0.79 -0.53 -21.13
C LEU A 71 -0.16 -1.68 -21.53
N PRO A 72 -0.36 -2.03 -22.82
CA PRO A 72 -1.27 -3.11 -23.19
C PRO A 72 -0.77 -4.47 -22.66
N LEU A 73 0.53 -4.72 -22.66
CA LEU A 73 1.10 -5.94 -22.07
C LEU A 73 0.81 -6.00 -20.56
N PHE A 74 1.01 -4.89 -19.86
CA PHE A 74 0.68 -4.79 -18.44
C PHE A 74 -0.82 -5.04 -18.20
N PHE A 75 -1.70 -4.43 -19.00
CA PHE A 75 -3.16 -4.65 -18.89
C PHE A 75 -3.56 -6.09 -19.17
N VAL A 76 -2.91 -6.79 -20.09
CA VAL A 76 -3.16 -8.23 -20.33
C VAL A 76 -2.83 -9.04 -19.08
N ILE A 77 -1.74 -8.73 -18.37
CA ILE A 77 -1.40 -9.39 -17.10
C ILE A 77 -2.50 -9.13 -16.06
N LEU A 78 -2.95 -7.88 -15.92
CA LEU A 78 -4.03 -7.53 -14.98
C LEU A 78 -5.32 -8.31 -15.30
N PHE A 79 -5.70 -8.34 -16.57
CA PHE A 79 -6.90 -9.01 -17.05
C PHE A 79 -6.84 -10.52 -16.82
N ALA A 80 -5.72 -11.13 -17.16
CA ALA A 80 -5.49 -12.55 -16.97
C ALA A 80 -5.48 -12.93 -15.47
N ASN A 81 -4.86 -12.12 -14.61
CA ASN A 81 -4.89 -12.35 -13.16
C ASN A 81 -6.28 -12.14 -12.53
N ALA A 82 -7.13 -11.27 -13.10
CA ALA A 82 -8.53 -11.18 -12.68
C ALA A 82 -9.27 -12.50 -12.99
N HIS A 83 -9.21 -12.97 -14.23
CA HIS A 83 -9.88 -14.21 -14.63
C HIS A 83 -9.31 -15.46 -13.95
N GLN A 84 -8.00 -15.49 -13.70
CA GLN A 84 -7.38 -16.57 -12.94
C GLN A 84 -7.91 -16.64 -11.51
N ARG A 85 -8.22 -15.50 -10.87
CA ARG A 85 -8.81 -15.48 -9.52
C ARG A 85 -10.22 -16.02 -9.53
N ASP A 86 -11.04 -15.61 -10.49
CA ASP A 86 -12.42 -16.09 -10.64
C ASP A 86 -12.45 -17.60 -10.92
N ALA A 87 -11.61 -18.08 -11.86
CA ALA A 87 -11.48 -19.50 -12.17
C ALA A 87 -10.95 -20.32 -10.98
N ARG A 88 -10.06 -19.76 -10.16
CA ARG A 88 -9.56 -20.42 -8.94
C ARG A 88 -10.66 -20.56 -7.89
N ALA A 89 -11.49 -19.54 -7.70
CA ALA A 89 -12.62 -19.60 -6.78
C ALA A 89 -13.62 -20.68 -7.21
N ALA A 90 -14.04 -20.65 -8.49
CA ALA A 90 -14.94 -21.66 -9.06
C ALA A 90 -14.36 -23.08 -8.95
N TYR A 91 -13.07 -23.27 -9.24
CA TYR A 91 -12.38 -24.55 -9.08
C TYR A 91 -12.40 -25.02 -7.62
N SER A 92 -12.08 -24.13 -6.67
CA SER A 92 -12.01 -24.47 -5.25
C SER A 92 -13.37 -24.92 -4.71
N ASP A 93 -14.44 -24.22 -5.09
CA ASP A 93 -15.80 -24.51 -4.65
C ASP A 93 -16.27 -25.87 -5.21
N ALA A 94 -16.12 -26.07 -6.52
CA ALA A 94 -16.49 -27.32 -7.19
C ALA A 94 -15.66 -28.52 -6.68
N ALA A 95 -14.34 -28.36 -6.56
CA ALA A 95 -13.46 -29.42 -6.07
C ALA A 95 -13.76 -29.81 -4.61
N ASN A 96 -14.21 -28.86 -3.78
CA ASN A 96 -14.63 -29.17 -2.42
C ASN A 96 -15.90 -30.04 -2.41
N ILE A 97 -16.89 -29.73 -3.27
CA ILE A 97 -18.11 -30.53 -3.38
C ILE A 97 -17.77 -31.93 -3.91
N VAL A 98 -16.99 -32.04 -4.99
CA VAL A 98 -16.51 -33.32 -5.54
C VAL A 98 -15.89 -34.18 -4.44
N ARG A 99 -14.98 -33.62 -3.64
CA ARG A 99 -14.30 -34.32 -2.54
C ARG A 99 -15.28 -34.82 -1.47
N VAL A 100 -16.27 -33.99 -1.11
CA VAL A 100 -17.31 -34.36 -0.11
C VAL A 100 -18.24 -35.45 -0.65
N SER A 101 -18.66 -35.34 -1.91
CA SER A 101 -19.52 -36.31 -2.58
C SER A 101 -18.82 -37.66 -2.76
N GLN A 102 -17.56 -37.66 -3.21
CA GLN A 102 -16.73 -38.87 -3.28
C GLN A 102 -16.63 -39.56 -1.91
N GLY A 103 -16.28 -38.81 -0.86
CA GLY A 103 -16.20 -39.37 0.49
C GLY A 103 -17.54 -39.86 1.03
N THR A 104 -18.67 -39.35 0.53
CA THR A 104 -20.01 -39.86 0.90
C THR A 104 -20.32 -41.15 0.15
N ILE A 105 -20.05 -41.21 -1.15
CA ILE A 105 -20.22 -42.41 -1.97
C ILE A 105 -19.37 -43.56 -1.43
N GLU A 106 -18.08 -43.33 -1.19
CA GLU A 106 -17.15 -44.33 -0.65
C GLU A 106 -17.59 -44.91 0.70
N ARG A 107 -18.30 -44.12 1.52
CA ARG A 107 -18.79 -44.55 2.83
C ARG A 107 -20.16 -45.22 2.79
N GLU A 108 -21.10 -44.70 2.00
CA GLU A 108 -22.49 -45.16 1.99
C GLU A 108 -22.73 -46.32 1.02
N GLU A 109 -21.99 -46.41 -0.08
CA GLU A 109 -22.11 -47.50 -1.06
C GLU A 109 -21.88 -48.90 -0.45
N PRO A 110 -20.79 -49.16 0.30
CA PRO A 110 -20.61 -50.46 0.95
C PRO A 110 -21.64 -50.71 2.05
N ARG A 111 -22.05 -49.68 2.80
CA ARG A 111 -23.08 -49.79 3.86
C ARG A 111 -24.43 -50.21 3.30
N LEU A 112 -24.81 -49.67 2.15
CA LEU A 112 -26.03 -50.05 1.45
C LEU A 112 -25.96 -51.50 0.97
N ALA A 113 -24.82 -51.92 0.42
CA ALA A 113 -24.62 -53.31 0.01
C ALA A 113 -24.73 -54.30 1.18
N GLU A 114 -24.15 -54.00 2.34
CA GLU A 114 -24.27 -54.83 3.55
C GLU A 114 -25.70 -54.82 4.13
N ALA A 115 -26.37 -53.67 4.09
CA ALA A 115 -27.69 -53.52 4.66
C ALA A 115 -28.79 -54.18 3.80
N ASP A 116 -28.62 -54.22 2.48
CA ASP A 116 -29.52 -54.98 1.58
C ASP A 116 -29.51 -56.48 1.92
N ALA A 117 -28.36 -57.05 2.28
CA ALA A 117 -28.27 -58.43 2.78
C ALA A 117 -28.97 -58.60 4.15
N THR A 118 -28.90 -57.57 5.01
CA THR A 118 -29.57 -57.56 6.32
C THR A 118 -31.10 -57.50 6.16
N LEU A 119 -31.62 -56.71 5.21
CA LEU A 119 -33.04 -56.64 4.88
C LEU A 119 -33.58 -57.99 4.41
N ALA A 120 -32.82 -58.71 3.57
CA ALA A 120 -33.20 -60.05 3.11
C ALA A 120 -33.37 -61.00 4.29
N ALA A 121 -32.41 -61.02 5.22
CA ALA A 121 -32.49 -61.85 6.43
C ALA A 121 -33.69 -61.48 7.34
N LEU A 122 -34.01 -60.19 7.48
CA LEU A 122 -35.17 -59.74 8.25
C LEU A 122 -36.51 -60.16 7.60
N ARG A 123 -36.58 -60.16 6.26
CA ARG A 123 -37.76 -60.64 5.51
C ARG A 123 -37.95 -62.13 5.68
N ASP A 124 -36.87 -62.90 5.66
CA ASP A 124 -36.89 -64.34 5.92
C ASP A 124 -37.30 -64.65 7.38
N GLU A 125 -36.83 -63.87 8.37
CA GLU A 125 -37.24 -63.99 9.78
C GLU A 125 -38.76 -63.76 9.96
N ILE A 126 -39.32 -62.76 9.26
CA ILE A 126 -40.76 -62.48 9.28
C ILE A 126 -41.56 -63.63 8.64
N ALA A 127 -41.08 -64.17 7.52
CA ALA A 127 -41.74 -65.27 6.81
C ALA A 127 -41.72 -66.60 7.60
N ALA A 128 -40.71 -66.80 8.45
CA ALA A 128 -40.59 -67.99 9.30
C ALA A 128 -41.35 -67.87 10.64
N ALA A 129 -41.79 -66.67 11.03
CA ALA A 129 -42.49 -66.43 12.30
C ALA A 129 -43.98 -66.82 12.22
N GLU A 130 -44.54 -67.32 13.34
CA GLU A 130 -45.98 -67.61 13.43
C GLU A 130 -46.82 -66.34 13.25
N GLU A 131 -47.90 -66.45 12.47
CA GLU A 131 -48.75 -65.34 12.10
C GLU A 131 -49.44 -64.71 13.32
N GLY A 132 -49.24 -63.41 13.52
CA GLY A 132 -49.76 -62.64 14.66
C GLY A 132 -48.90 -62.69 15.94
N SER A 133 -47.75 -63.38 15.92
CA SER A 133 -46.84 -63.50 17.06
C SER A 133 -46.12 -62.18 17.41
N PHE A 134 -45.69 -62.04 18.66
CA PHE A 134 -44.89 -60.89 19.11
C PHE A 134 -43.56 -60.78 18.35
N THR A 135 -42.94 -61.91 18.00
CA THR A 135 -41.69 -62.00 17.25
C THR A 135 -41.84 -61.46 15.83
N GLN A 136 -42.94 -61.79 15.14
CA GLN A 136 -43.27 -61.21 13.83
C GLN A 136 -43.39 -59.68 13.91
N ARG A 137 -44.20 -59.15 14.85
CA ARG A 137 -44.38 -57.70 15.01
C ARG A 137 -43.10 -56.95 15.40
N ALA A 138 -42.23 -57.58 16.18
CA ALA A 138 -40.93 -57.00 16.53
C ALA A 138 -39.97 -56.98 15.33
N ALA A 139 -39.95 -58.04 14.52
CA ALA A 139 -39.19 -58.11 13.28
C ALA A 139 -39.68 -57.10 12.23
N GLU A 140 -41.00 -56.93 12.07
CA GLU A 140 -41.61 -55.90 11.20
C GLU A 140 -41.18 -54.47 11.59
N ARG A 141 -41.17 -54.14 12.89
CA ARG A 141 -40.70 -52.83 13.37
C ARG A 141 -39.19 -52.62 13.18
N ARG A 142 -38.39 -53.68 13.17
CA ARG A 142 -36.95 -53.60 12.84
C ARG A 142 -36.77 -53.38 11.35
N LEU A 143 -37.47 -54.15 10.53
CA LEU A 143 -37.50 -54.00 9.07
C LEU A 143 -37.88 -52.57 8.67
N GLN A 144 -38.99 -52.04 9.18
CA GLN A 144 -39.46 -50.70 8.84
C GLN A 144 -38.46 -49.58 9.23
N ARG A 145 -37.71 -49.75 10.34
CA ARG A 145 -36.69 -48.78 10.75
C ARG A 145 -35.46 -48.81 9.85
N GLU A 146 -34.99 -50.01 9.50
CA GLU A 146 -33.87 -50.17 8.58
C GLU A 146 -34.25 -49.71 7.16
N GLU A 147 -35.46 -49.99 6.69
CA GLU A 147 -35.94 -49.49 5.38
C GLU A 147 -35.94 -47.97 5.29
N ARG A 148 -36.46 -47.25 6.31
CA ARG A 148 -36.40 -45.77 6.35
C ARG A 148 -34.97 -45.22 6.39
N ARG A 149 -34.08 -45.89 7.14
CA ARG A 149 -32.67 -45.51 7.22
C ARG A 149 -31.98 -45.67 5.87
N LEU A 150 -32.28 -46.75 5.17
CA LEU A 150 -31.72 -47.06 3.86
C LEU A 150 -32.27 -46.16 2.77
N GLU A 151 -33.56 -45.82 2.82
CA GLU A 151 -34.16 -44.82 1.93
C GLU A 151 -33.39 -43.48 2.02
N SER A 152 -33.19 -42.97 3.23
CA SER A 152 -32.38 -41.75 3.45
C SER A 152 -30.91 -41.90 3.02
N SER A 153 -30.29 -43.08 3.17
CA SER A 153 -28.94 -43.32 2.63
C SER A 153 -28.92 -43.38 1.10
N ARG A 154 -29.93 -43.96 0.46
CA ARG A 154 -30.06 -44.02 -1.01
C ARG A 154 -30.26 -42.63 -1.60
N GLU A 155 -31.14 -41.82 -1.02
CA GLU A 155 -31.35 -40.42 -1.42
C GLU A 155 -30.04 -39.62 -1.35
N ARG A 156 -29.29 -39.75 -0.25
CA ARG A 156 -27.99 -39.07 -0.09
C ARG A 156 -26.95 -39.58 -1.08
N LEU A 157 -26.94 -40.87 -1.38
CA LEU A 157 -26.03 -41.47 -2.36
C LEU A 157 -26.35 -40.97 -3.77
N GLU A 158 -27.62 -40.94 -4.15
CA GLU A 158 -28.09 -40.42 -5.44
C GLU A 158 -27.78 -38.93 -5.59
N ALA A 159 -28.07 -38.12 -4.56
CA ALA A 159 -27.70 -36.71 -4.53
C ALA A 159 -26.18 -36.54 -4.68
N SER A 160 -25.38 -37.30 -3.93
CA SER A 160 -23.91 -37.24 -4.02
C SER A 160 -23.38 -37.66 -5.40
N ARG A 161 -24.00 -38.63 -6.06
CA ARG A 161 -23.63 -39.06 -7.43
C ARG A 161 -23.94 -37.98 -8.46
N THR A 162 -25.10 -37.35 -8.35
CA THR A 162 -25.48 -36.20 -9.19
C THR A 162 -24.53 -35.04 -8.98
N ASP A 163 -24.29 -34.65 -7.72
CA ASP A 163 -23.35 -33.58 -7.36
C ASP A 163 -21.94 -33.88 -7.87
N LEU A 164 -21.48 -35.12 -7.74
CA LEU A 164 -20.17 -35.54 -8.24
C LEU A 164 -20.08 -35.35 -9.76
N GLN A 165 -21.08 -35.80 -10.51
CA GLN A 165 -21.07 -35.70 -11.97
C GLN A 165 -21.12 -34.24 -12.44
N GLU A 166 -21.99 -33.42 -11.85
CA GLU A 166 -22.14 -32.01 -12.22
C GLU A 166 -20.91 -31.18 -11.82
N GLN A 167 -20.44 -31.33 -10.58
CA GLN A 167 -19.35 -30.52 -10.05
C GLN A 167 -17.99 -30.95 -10.59
N GLN A 168 -17.80 -32.21 -10.97
CA GLN A 168 -16.57 -32.65 -11.62
C GLN A 168 -16.36 -31.92 -12.96
N ALA A 169 -17.42 -31.78 -13.77
CA ALA A 169 -17.34 -31.04 -15.03
C ALA A 169 -17.01 -29.56 -14.83
N ILE A 170 -17.57 -28.94 -13.77
CA ILE A 170 -17.27 -27.55 -13.40
C ILE A 170 -15.82 -27.42 -12.92
N ALA A 171 -15.34 -28.35 -12.09
CA ALA A 171 -13.96 -28.36 -11.62
C ALA A 171 -12.97 -28.52 -12.79
N ASP A 172 -13.26 -29.38 -13.75
CA ASP A 172 -12.37 -29.60 -14.90
C ASP A 172 -12.30 -28.36 -15.81
N THR A 173 -13.44 -27.73 -16.10
CA THR A 173 -13.50 -26.49 -16.91
C THR A 173 -12.83 -25.31 -16.20
N ALA A 174 -13.16 -25.06 -14.92
CA ALA A 174 -12.52 -24.02 -14.12
C ALA A 174 -11.01 -24.26 -13.95
N GLY A 175 -10.59 -25.52 -13.85
CA GLY A 175 -9.18 -25.93 -13.80
C GLY A 175 -8.42 -25.59 -15.08
N ALA A 176 -9.01 -25.89 -16.24
CA ALA A 176 -8.46 -25.56 -17.55
C ALA A 176 -8.38 -24.03 -17.76
N ASP A 177 -9.44 -23.30 -17.44
CA ASP A 177 -9.49 -21.83 -17.53
C ASP A 177 -8.42 -21.20 -16.64
N ARG A 178 -8.28 -21.68 -15.40
CA ARG A 178 -7.23 -21.22 -14.48
C ARG A 178 -5.83 -21.42 -15.07
N ALA A 179 -5.57 -22.59 -15.66
CA ALA A 179 -4.27 -22.91 -16.26
C ALA A 179 -3.97 -22.06 -17.52
N PHE A 180 -5.00 -21.80 -18.34
CA PHE A 180 -4.89 -20.92 -19.50
C PHE A 180 -4.48 -19.51 -19.07
N TRP A 181 -5.23 -18.90 -18.15
CA TRP A 181 -4.96 -17.54 -17.69
C TRP A 181 -3.63 -17.41 -16.95
N GLU A 182 -3.24 -18.44 -16.19
CA GLU A 182 -1.92 -18.51 -15.57
C GLU A 182 -0.79 -18.50 -16.62
N THR A 183 -0.97 -19.23 -17.73
CA THR A 183 0.00 -19.27 -18.83
C THR A 183 0.06 -17.93 -19.56
N VAL A 184 -1.08 -17.34 -19.92
CA VAL A 184 -1.16 -16.03 -20.60
C VAL A 184 -0.44 -14.96 -19.78
N ALA A 185 -0.73 -14.89 -18.49
CA ALA A 185 -0.14 -13.91 -17.61
C ALA A 185 1.38 -14.13 -17.43
N PHE A 186 1.83 -15.40 -17.33
CA PHE A 186 3.26 -15.72 -17.19
C PHE A 186 4.07 -15.39 -18.46
N VAL A 187 3.56 -15.75 -19.64
CA VAL A 187 4.21 -15.43 -20.92
C VAL A 187 4.27 -13.92 -21.12
N THR A 188 3.18 -13.21 -20.84
CA THR A 188 3.14 -11.74 -20.98
C THR A 188 4.13 -11.07 -20.02
N PHE A 189 4.24 -11.56 -18.79
CA PHE A 189 5.25 -11.11 -17.84
C PHE A 189 6.67 -11.32 -18.37
N LEU A 190 6.99 -12.49 -18.93
CA LEU A 190 8.31 -12.75 -19.53
C LEU A 190 8.61 -11.79 -20.69
N VAL A 191 7.63 -11.50 -21.54
CA VAL A 191 7.79 -10.51 -22.63
C VAL A 191 8.17 -9.15 -22.06
N ILE A 192 7.45 -8.66 -21.04
CA ILE A 192 7.78 -7.38 -20.40
C ILE A 192 9.17 -7.42 -19.76
N ALA A 193 9.52 -8.51 -19.05
CA ALA A 193 10.82 -8.65 -18.40
C ALA A 193 11.97 -8.59 -19.42
N VAL A 194 11.82 -9.23 -20.58
CA VAL A 194 12.78 -9.16 -21.68
C VAL A 194 12.88 -7.72 -22.22
N LEU A 195 11.77 -7.03 -22.43
CA LEU A 195 11.77 -5.62 -22.88
C LEU A 195 12.48 -4.70 -21.87
N VAL A 196 12.22 -4.87 -20.58
CA VAL A 196 12.89 -4.12 -19.50
C VAL A 196 14.39 -4.42 -19.49
N ALA A 197 14.80 -5.68 -19.67
CA ALA A 197 16.21 -6.07 -19.72
C ALA A 197 16.94 -5.48 -20.94
N ILE A 198 16.30 -5.51 -22.12
CA ILE A 198 16.80 -4.84 -23.32
C ILE A 198 17.00 -3.34 -23.05
N ASP A 199 16.00 -2.70 -22.44
CA ASP A 199 16.06 -1.28 -22.12
C ASP A 199 17.12 -0.94 -21.08
N ALA A 200 17.37 -1.83 -20.11
CA ALA A 200 18.46 -1.70 -19.14
C ALA A 200 19.83 -1.62 -19.83
N VAL A 201 20.05 -2.46 -20.84
CA VAL A 201 21.30 -2.47 -21.61
C VAL A 201 21.39 -1.23 -22.52
N LEU A 202 20.28 -0.82 -23.14
CA LEU A 202 20.24 0.32 -24.06
C LEU A 202 20.23 1.69 -23.36
N MET A 203 20.02 1.74 -22.04
CA MET A 203 19.81 2.98 -21.28
C MET A 203 20.88 4.06 -21.51
N PRO A 204 22.20 3.77 -21.54
CA PRO A 204 23.21 4.79 -21.80
C PRO A 204 23.07 5.46 -23.16
N PHE A 205 22.69 4.69 -24.19
CA PHE A 205 22.44 5.20 -25.53
C PHE A 205 21.17 6.05 -25.58
N LEU A 206 20.09 5.58 -24.96
CA LEU A 206 18.81 6.28 -24.93
C LEU A 206 18.92 7.65 -24.23
N VAL A 207 19.64 7.72 -23.12
CA VAL A 207 19.90 8.98 -22.39
C VAL A 207 20.72 9.95 -23.26
N ARG A 208 21.80 9.47 -23.90
CA ARG A 208 22.60 10.30 -24.82
C ARG A 208 21.75 10.85 -25.97
N ARG A 209 20.89 10.02 -26.56
CA ARG A 209 19.97 10.42 -27.64
C ARG A 209 18.96 11.47 -27.16
N ALA A 210 18.37 11.28 -25.98
CA ALA A 210 17.39 12.22 -25.41
C ALA A 210 18.05 13.58 -25.10
N ASN A 211 19.25 13.58 -24.54
CA ASN A 211 20.03 14.80 -24.28
C ASN A 211 20.40 15.55 -25.56
N ARG A 212 20.74 14.83 -26.64
CA ARG A 212 20.99 15.47 -27.95
C ARG A 212 19.76 16.21 -28.47
N LYS A 213 18.59 15.56 -28.45
CA LYS A 213 17.31 16.18 -28.85
C LYS A 213 16.96 17.40 -27.99
N LEU A 214 17.24 17.34 -26.69
CA LEU A 214 17.01 18.48 -25.79
C LEU A 214 17.92 19.67 -26.13
N GLY A 215 19.16 19.41 -26.55
CA GLY A 215 20.05 20.44 -27.08
C GLY A 215 19.52 21.10 -28.35
N GLU A 216 19.00 20.31 -29.29
CA GLU A 216 18.39 20.77 -30.55
C GLU A 216 17.12 21.62 -30.29
N ALA A 217 16.21 21.18 -29.42
CA ALA A 217 14.99 21.94 -29.08
C ALA A 217 15.29 23.29 -28.41
N ARG A 218 16.37 23.37 -27.62
CA ARG A 218 16.75 24.62 -26.95
C ARG A 218 17.34 25.66 -27.90
N THR A 219 17.96 25.22 -29.01
CA THR A 219 18.38 26.15 -30.08
C THR A 219 17.20 26.74 -30.84
N GLU A 220 16.01 26.13 -30.78
CA GLU A 220 14.80 26.58 -31.46
C GLU A 220 13.89 27.52 -30.62
N GLY A 221 14.36 27.97 -29.45
CA GLY A 221 13.76 29.13 -28.76
C GLY A 221 12.69 28.83 -27.70
N GLU A 222 12.64 27.62 -27.12
CA GLU A 222 11.81 27.38 -25.92
C GLU A 222 12.34 28.19 -24.72
N GLU A 223 11.56 29.17 -24.24
CA GLU A 223 11.84 29.85 -22.97
C GLU A 223 11.87 28.81 -21.83
N PRO A 224 12.88 28.84 -20.95
CA PRO A 224 12.96 27.91 -19.84
C PRO A 224 11.76 28.12 -18.90
N LEU A 225 11.02 27.04 -18.61
CA LEU A 225 9.96 27.01 -17.61
C LEU A 225 10.44 27.71 -16.31
N PRO A 226 9.62 28.59 -15.70
CA PRO A 226 9.96 29.23 -14.45
C PRO A 226 10.30 28.14 -13.42
N ALA A 227 11.47 28.26 -12.82
CA ALA A 227 12.04 27.16 -12.09
C ALA A 227 11.21 26.83 -10.83
N LEU A 228 10.87 25.55 -10.65
CA LEU A 228 10.46 24.94 -9.36
C LEU A 228 11.45 25.25 -8.22
N SER A 229 12.67 25.72 -8.53
CA SER A 229 13.62 26.22 -7.53
C SER A 229 13.16 27.50 -6.83
N SER A 230 12.20 28.25 -7.39
CA SER A 230 11.68 29.47 -6.77
C SER A 230 10.93 29.22 -5.46
N GLU A 231 10.22 28.10 -5.30
CA GLU A 231 9.49 27.78 -4.05
C GLU A 231 10.43 27.40 -2.91
N PHE A 232 11.40 26.52 -3.14
CA PHE A 232 12.40 26.19 -2.11
C PHE A 232 13.26 27.39 -1.68
N VAL A 233 13.53 28.32 -2.59
CA VAL A 233 14.22 29.59 -2.27
C VAL A 233 13.31 30.51 -1.46
N LYS A 234 12.00 30.55 -1.73
CA LYS A 234 11.01 31.28 -0.92
C LYS A 234 10.92 30.70 0.50
N ASP A 235 10.86 29.38 0.65
CA ASP A 235 10.73 28.77 1.98
C ASP A 235 11.96 29.03 2.86
N ARG A 236 13.16 29.00 2.26
CA ARG A 236 14.40 29.36 2.97
C ARG A 236 14.42 30.85 3.38
N ALA A 237 13.75 31.72 2.64
CA ALA A 237 13.65 33.15 2.98
C ALA A 237 12.86 33.40 4.27
N ASN A 238 12.03 32.44 4.71
CA ASN A 238 11.27 32.54 5.96
C ASN A 238 12.12 32.23 7.20
N ILE A 239 13.40 31.87 7.04
CA ILE A 239 14.31 31.62 8.17
C ILE A 239 14.83 32.95 8.70
N HIS A 240 14.50 33.29 9.94
CA HIS A 240 14.87 34.57 10.53
C HIS A 240 16.30 34.57 11.09
N ALA A 241 16.87 35.76 11.29
CA ALA A 241 18.13 35.91 12.00
C ALA A 241 17.95 35.84 13.54
N GLY A 242 19.00 35.43 14.26
CA GLY A 242 19.01 35.37 15.72
C GLY A 242 18.59 34.02 16.30
N TRP A 243 18.06 34.00 17.52
CA TRP A 243 17.74 32.77 18.24
C TRP A 243 16.54 32.01 17.63
N THR A 244 15.52 32.74 17.13
CA THR A 244 14.37 32.14 16.41
C THR A 244 14.81 31.43 15.13
N GLY A 245 15.88 31.90 14.50
CA GLY A 245 16.45 31.29 13.30
C GLY A 245 16.93 29.85 13.49
N TRP A 246 17.38 29.49 14.70
CA TRP A 246 17.72 28.10 15.00
C TRP A 246 16.50 27.19 14.99
N ILE A 247 15.37 27.69 15.50
CA ILE A 247 14.09 26.98 15.48
C ILE A 247 13.57 26.87 14.04
N ASP A 248 13.59 27.98 13.29
CA ASP A 248 13.17 27.98 11.89
C ASP A 248 13.99 26.98 11.05
N ARG A 249 15.31 26.89 11.27
CA ARG A 249 16.18 25.89 10.62
C ARG A 249 15.82 24.46 11.02
N LEU A 250 15.52 24.23 12.29
CA LEU A 250 15.10 22.92 12.77
C LEU A 250 13.81 22.46 12.09
N SER A 251 12.81 23.35 12.02
CA SER A 251 11.53 23.11 11.33
C SER A 251 11.71 22.93 9.83
N PHE A 252 12.58 23.73 9.20
CA PHE A 252 12.90 23.61 7.78
C PHE A 252 13.53 22.25 7.46
N TYR A 253 14.56 21.85 8.21
CA TYR A 253 15.28 20.60 7.95
C TYR A 253 14.49 19.36 8.36
N SER A 254 13.64 19.43 9.39
CA SER A 254 12.76 18.32 9.75
C SER A 254 11.71 18.07 8.66
N GLY A 255 11.11 19.13 8.10
CA GLY A 255 10.21 19.05 6.96
C GLY A 255 10.90 18.54 5.69
N GLU A 256 12.09 19.07 5.37
CA GLU A 256 12.90 18.60 4.24
C GLU A 256 13.22 17.11 4.39
N PHE A 257 13.61 16.66 5.60
CA PHE A 257 13.88 15.25 5.89
C PHE A 257 12.65 14.37 5.61
N VAL A 258 11.50 14.66 6.23
CA VAL A 258 10.32 13.79 6.05
C VAL A 258 9.70 13.88 4.66
N SER A 259 9.98 14.94 3.88
CA SER A 259 9.49 15.05 2.50
C SER A 259 9.96 13.88 1.61
N TYR A 260 11.15 13.33 1.87
CA TYR A 260 11.67 12.20 1.11
C TYR A 260 10.98 10.87 1.43
N TRP A 261 10.21 10.77 2.51
CA TRP A 261 9.36 9.59 2.76
C TRP A 261 8.31 9.40 1.67
N ALA A 262 7.83 10.47 1.03
CA ALA A 262 6.93 10.36 -0.11
C ALA A 262 7.53 9.55 -1.27
N VAL A 263 8.85 9.63 -1.47
CA VAL A 263 9.56 8.83 -2.48
C VAL A 263 9.55 7.34 -2.09
N ILE A 264 9.77 7.03 -0.81
CA ILE A 264 9.66 5.65 -0.29
C ILE A 264 8.26 5.07 -0.60
N ALA A 265 7.20 5.85 -0.39
CA ALA A 265 5.83 5.42 -0.69
C ALA A 265 5.63 5.07 -2.17
N VAL A 266 6.18 5.86 -3.10
CA VAL A 266 6.09 5.56 -4.53
C VAL A 266 6.69 4.19 -4.84
N PHE A 267 7.86 3.89 -4.26
CA PHE A 267 8.52 2.59 -4.43
C PHE A 267 7.71 1.43 -3.85
N VAL A 268 7.26 1.57 -2.61
CA VAL A 268 6.54 0.52 -1.90
C VAL A 268 5.19 0.24 -2.55
N TYR A 269 4.45 1.28 -2.95
CA TYR A 269 3.17 1.08 -3.65
C TYR A 269 3.34 0.56 -5.06
N TYR A 270 4.39 0.97 -5.79
CA TYR A 270 4.70 0.35 -7.07
C TYR A 270 4.98 -1.15 -6.88
N TYR A 271 5.84 -1.50 -5.93
CA TYR A 271 6.10 -2.89 -5.57
C TYR A 271 4.81 -3.64 -5.18
N GLU A 272 3.93 -3.05 -4.39
CA GLU A 272 2.66 -3.68 -3.99
C GLU A 272 1.72 -3.90 -5.18
N VAL A 273 1.57 -2.92 -6.07
CA VAL A 273 0.76 -3.05 -7.30
C VAL A 273 1.31 -4.19 -8.16
N VAL A 274 2.63 -4.27 -8.30
CA VAL A 274 3.29 -5.33 -9.03
C VAL A 274 3.10 -6.68 -8.34
N ALA A 275 3.40 -6.80 -7.06
CA ALA A 275 3.29 -8.03 -6.30
C ALA A 275 1.85 -8.57 -6.32
N ARG A 276 0.86 -7.69 -6.08
CA ARG A 276 -0.56 -8.02 -6.08
C ARG A 276 -1.10 -8.39 -7.44
N TYR A 277 -0.84 -7.57 -8.46
CA TYR A 277 -1.54 -7.71 -9.74
C TYR A 277 -0.72 -8.39 -10.83
N VAL A 278 0.58 -8.54 -10.68
CA VAL A 278 1.43 -9.32 -11.60
C VAL A 278 1.70 -10.70 -11.00
N PHE A 279 2.12 -10.76 -9.74
CA PHE A 279 2.51 -12.02 -9.09
C PHE A 279 1.37 -12.68 -8.29
N ASN A 280 0.19 -12.07 -8.24
CA ASN A 280 -0.95 -12.54 -7.44
C ASN A 280 -0.57 -12.82 -5.97
N SER A 281 0.30 -11.96 -5.42
CA SER A 281 0.99 -12.13 -4.14
C SER A 281 0.96 -10.79 -3.39
N PRO A 282 -0.19 -10.37 -2.84
CA PRO A 282 -0.30 -9.14 -2.06
C PRO A 282 0.60 -9.19 -0.83
N THR A 283 1.15 -8.05 -0.40
CA THR A 283 1.97 -8.01 0.81
C THR A 283 1.16 -7.64 2.04
N ASN A 284 1.56 -8.17 3.19
CA ASN A 284 0.95 -7.87 4.47
C ASN A 284 1.47 -6.58 5.12
N TRP A 285 2.58 -6.01 4.62
CA TRP A 285 3.29 -4.90 5.26
C TRP A 285 3.17 -3.56 4.51
N ALA A 286 3.03 -3.57 3.17
CA ALA A 286 3.15 -2.35 2.37
C ALA A 286 2.10 -1.29 2.73
N HIS A 287 0.83 -1.69 2.82
CA HIS A 287 -0.26 -0.74 3.09
C HIS A 287 -0.15 -0.12 4.49
N GLU A 288 -0.01 -0.96 5.53
CA GLU A 288 0.08 -0.49 6.91
C GLU A 288 1.35 0.35 7.14
N GLY A 289 2.50 -0.10 6.63
CA GLY A 289 3.76 0.64 6.75
C GLY A 289 3.67 2.02 6.12
N MET A 290 3.14 2.12 4.90
CA MET A 290 3.01 3.43 4.23
C MET A 290 1.97 4.32 4.88
N TYR A 291 0.85 3.76 5.34
CA TYR A 291 -0.17 4.49 6.07
C TYR A 291 0.40 5.16 7.34
N LEU A 292 1.10 4.38 8.17
CA LEU A 292 1.71 4.89 9.40
C LEU A 292 2.85 5.87 9.12
N MET A 293 3.68 5.59 8.10
CA MET A 293 4.72 6.51 7.64
C MET A 293 4.15 7.88 7.27
N PHE A 294 3.07 7.93 6.49
CA PHE A 294 2.43 9.20 6.12
C PHE A 294 1.85 9.94 7.33
N GLY A 295 1.30 9.23 8.32
CA GLY A 295 0.88 9.84 9.57
C GLY A 295 2.04 10.51 10.32
N MET A 296 3.19 9.83 10.43
CA MET A 296 4.41 10.44 10.99
C MET A 296 4.88 11.64 10.16
N GLN A 297 4.83 11.53 8.84
CA GLN A 297 5.23 12.60 7.91
C GLN A 297 4.43 13.87 8.18
N TYR A 298 3.10 13.72 8.28
CA TYR A 298 2.18 14.83 8.50
C TYR A 298 2.44 15.55 9.83
N LEU A 299 2.67 14.77 10.90
CA LEU A 299 2.93 15.30 12.24
C LEU A 299 4.23 16.13 12.30
N ILE A 300 5.31 15.62 11.69
CA ILE A 300 6.61 16.30 11.68
C ILE A 300 6.58 17.51 10.73
N MET A 301 5.90 17.39 9.59
CA MET A 301 5.79 18.46 8.60
C MET A 301 4.94 19.65 9.08
N GLY A 302 4.14 19.49 10.14
CA GLY A 302 3.36 20.59 10.72
C GLY A 302 4.21 21.81 11.07
N ALA A 303 5.40 21.63 11.66
CA ALA A 303 6.28 22.75 11.98
C ALA A 303 6.81 23.45 10.71
N TYR A 304 7.14 22.68 9.68
CA TYR A 304 7.54 23.22 8.37
C TYR A 304 6.41 24.04 7.74
N ALA A 305 5.19 23.49 7.71
CA ALA A 305 4.02 24.16 7.15
C ALA A 305 3.66 25.45 7.91
N MET A 306 4.04 25.56 9.19
CA MET A 306 3.89 26.80 9.95
C MET A 306 4.96 27.82 9.57
N LEU A 307 6.21 27.40 9.37
CA LEU A 307 7.30 28.25 8.89
C LEU A 307 7.03 28.80 7.47
N SER A 308 6.49 27.97 6.57
CA SER A 308 6.16 28.35 5.19
C SER A 308 4.79 29.00 5.03
N GLU A 309 4.08 29.26 6.13
CA GLU A 309 2.72 29.80 6.15
C GLU A 309 1.70 29.02 5.29
N SER A 310 1.92 27.72 5.12
CA SER A 310 1.11 26.85 4.24
C SER A 310 -0.11 26.22 4.93
N HIS A 311 -0.32 26.49 6.22
CA HIS A 311 -1.57 26.13 6.88
C HIS A 311 -2.73 26.89 6.25
N VAL A 312 -3.85 26.19 6.08
CA VAL A 312 -5.08 26.82 5.56
C VAL A 312 -5.53 27.90 6.54
N ARG A 313 -5.60 29.14 6.06
CA ARG A 313 -6.07 30.30 6.80
C ARG A 313 -7.24 30.95 6.05
N VAL A 314 -8.12 31.61 6.80
CA VAL A 314 -9.21 32.40 6.22
C VAL A 314 -8.72 33.82 5.98
N ASP A 315 -8.37 34.12 4.73
CA ASP A 315 -7.68 35.38 4.40
C ASP A 315 -8.62 36.59 4.23
N ILE A 316 -9.94 36.39 4.15
CA ILE A 316 -10.93 37.46 3.85
C ILE A 316 -10.81 38.63 4.83
N PHE A 317 -10.63 38.35 6.12
CA PHE A 317 -10.53 39.38 7.17
C PHE A 317 -9.08 39.69 7.55
N TYR A 318 -8.13 38.80 7.24
CA TYR A 318 -6.73 38.93 7.64
C TYR A 318 -5.89 39.68 6.60
N ALA A 319 -6.08 39.41 5.31
CA ALA A 319 -5.31 40.01 4.22
C ALA A 319 -5.26 41.55 4.24
N PRO A 320 -6.37 42.30 4.45
CA PRO A 320 -6.38 43.76 4.40
C PRO A 320 -5.80 44.42 5.67
N LEU A 321 -5.46 43.66 6.71
CA LEU A 321 -4.93 44.23 7.95
C LEU A 321 -3.51 44.79 7.78
N SER A 322 -3.22 45.88 8.48
CA SER A 322 -1.85 46.41 8.58
C SER A 322 -0.93 45.44 9.34
N PRO A 323 0.39 45.46 9.12
CA PRO A 323 1.32 44.52 9.76
C PRO A 323 1.17 44.42 11.29
N ARG A 324 0.93 45.55 11.97
CA ARG A 324 0.67 45.56 13.43
C ARG A 324 -0.64 44.90 13.83
N ARG A 325 -1.70 45.06 13.02
CA ARG A 325 -3.01 44.44 13.28
C ARG A 325 -2.98 42.94 13.00
N LYS A 326 -2.22 42.51 11.98
CA LYS A 326 -1.93 41.09 11.71
C LYS A 326 -1.21 40.45 12.90
N ALA A 327 -0.10 41.03 13.33
CA ALA A 327 0.64 40.57 14.50
C ALA A 327 -0.23 40.51 15.78
N LEU A 328 -1.09 41.49 16.02
CA LEU A 328 -2.02 41.45 17.16
C LEU A 328 -3.02 40.29 17.04
N ALA A 329 -3.60 40.07 15.86
CA ALA A 329 -4.51 38.95 15.63
C ALA A 329 -3.81 37.60 15.80
N ASP A 330 -2.57 37.47 15.30
CA ASP A 330 -1.76 36.26 15.45
C ASP A 330 -1.39 36.00 16.92
N ILE A 331 -1.02 37.04 17.69
CA ILE A 331 -0.80 36.93 19.14
C ILE A 331 -2.06 36.46 19.87
N LEU A 332 -3.22 37.04 19.56
CA LEU A 332 -4.49 36.65 20.20
C LEU A 332 -4.89 35.21 19.86
N THR A 333 -4.75 34.81 18.59
CA THR A 333 -5.09 33.46 18.13
C THR A 333 -4.06 32.42 18.57
N SER A 334 -2.82 32.84 18.88
CA SER A 334 -1.75 31.95 19.35
C SER A 334 -2.13 31.21 20.64
N VAL A 335 -2.98 31.80 21.50
CA VAL A 335 -3.44 31.15 22.74
C VAL A 335 -4.14 29.83 22.45
N PHE A 336 -5.06 29.81 21.48
CA PHE A 336 -5.76 28.59 21.06
C PHE A 336 -4.80 27.59 20.42
N PHE A 337 -3.84 28.08 19.65
CA PHE A 337 -2.79 27.26 19.08
C PHE A 337 -1.95 26.56 20.17
N PHE A 338 -1.51 27.28 21.21
CA PHE A 338 -0.72 26.69 22.31
C PHE A 338 -1.53 25.71 23.15
N ILE A 339 -2.83 25.96 23.35
CA ILE A 339 -3.71 24.98 23.99
C ILE A 339 -3.78 23.69 23.15
N PHE A 340 -4.05 23.81 21.85
CA PHE A 340 -4.10 22.67 20.94
C PHE A 340 -2.78 21.90 20.93
N ALA A 341 -1.66 22.58 20.68
CA ALA A 341 -0.35 21.95 20.58
C ALA A 341 0.13 21.39 21.92
N GLY A 342 -0.22 22.03 23.04
CA GLY A 342 0.05 21.54 24.40
C GLY A 342 -0.74 20.27 24.72
N VAL A 343 -2.04 20.24 24.41
CA VAL A 343 -2.87 19.03 24.57
C VAL A 343 -2.35 17.90 23.68
N LEU A 344 -1.99 18.20 22.43
CA LEU A 344 -1.40 17.24 21.51
C LEU A 344 -0.11 16.63 22.08
N LEU A 345 0.75 17.46 22.69
CA LEU A 345 1.99 17.00 23.33
C LEU A 345 1.72 16.10 24.54
N VAL A 346 0.86 16.53 25.46
CA VAL A 346 0.58 15.78 26.70
C VAL A 346 -0.12 14.46 26.39
N THR A 347 -1.15 14.47 25.55
CA THR A 347 -1.87 13.25 25.16
C THR A 347 -0.99 12.33 24.32
N GLY A 348 -0.24 12.88 23.35
CA GLY A 348 0.73 12.14 22.56
C GLY A 348 1.79 11.46 23.41
N TRP A 349 2.28 12.13 24.46
CA TRP A 349 3.24 11.55 25.41
C TRP A 349 2.65 10.37 26.16
N ILE A 350 1.43 10.49 26.68
CA ILE A 350 0.75 9.38 27.39
C ILE A 350 0.61 8.18 26.45
N PHE A 351 0.08 8.40 25.23
CA PHE A 351 -0.06 7.34 24.24
C PHE A 351 1.27 6.68 23.87
N ALA A 352 2.33 7.46 23.66
CA ALA A 352 3.65 6.94 23.30
C ALA A 352 4.30 6.15 24.45
N ALA A 353 4.19 6.66 25.68
CA ALA A 353 4.72 6.01 26.88
C ALA A 353 4.01 4.68 27.14
N ASP A 354 2.69 4.65 27.05
CA ASP A 354 1.91 3.43 27.26
C ASP A 354 2.20 2.38 26.18
N ALA A 355 2.23 2.78 24.90
CA ALA A 355 2.59 1.90 23.80
C ALA A 355 3.98 1.28 23.94
N THR A 356 4.93 2.04 24.49
CA THR A 356 6.29 1.55 24.78
C THR A 356 6.29 0.55 25.93
N ARG A 357 5.52 0.81 26.99
CA ARG A 357 5.44 -0.08 28.17
C ARG A 357 4.83 -1.44 27.84
N VAL A 358 3.80 -1.47 27.00
CA VAL A 358 3.10 -2.72 26.66
C VAL A 358 3.64 -3.39 25.39
N ASN A 359 4.69 -2.84 24.77
CA ASN A 359 5.18 -3.26 23.45
C ASN A 359 4.04 -3.42 22.44
N GLU A 360 3.25 -2.35 22.29
CA GLU A 360 2.07 -2.36 21.44
C GLU A 360 2.45 -2.62 19.98
N VAL A 361 1.79 -3.61 19.39
CA VAL A 361 1.96 -4.02 17.99
C VAL A 361 0.63 -3.91 17.24
N SER A 362 0.71 -3.83 15.93
CA SER A 362 -0.49 -3.79 15.09
C SER A 362 -1.29 -5.08 15.13
N PHE A 363 -2.59 -4.93 14.85
CA PHE A 363 -3.54 -6.05 14.75
C PHE A 363 -3.45 -6.78 13.41
N THR A 364 -2.58 -6.34 12.50
CA THR A 364 -2.37 -7.00 11.21
C THR A 364 -1.41 -8.18 11.38
N GLU A 365 -1.33 -9.03 10.36
CA GLU A 365 -0.38 -10.15 10.33
C GLU A 365 1.09 -9.71 10.40
N TRP A 366 1.39 -8.46 10.03
CA TRP A 366 2.77 -7.94 10.07
C TRP A 366 3.23 -7.50 11.47
N GLN A 367 2.28 -7.25 12.39
CA GLN A 367 2.54 -6.91 13.79
C GLN A 367 3.57 -5.79 13.98
N LEU A 368 3.40 -4.67 13.28
CA LEU A 368 4.32 -3.55 13.37
C LEU A 368 4.24 -2.90 14.76
N ALA A 369 5.39 -2.65 15.38
CA ALA A 369 5.44 -1.92 16.64
C ALA A 369 4.92 -0.47 16.49
N TYR A 370 3.92 -0.09 17.29
CA TYR A 370 3.30 1.24 17.22
C TYR A 370 4.03 2.31 18.01
N TRP A 371 4.88 1.92 18.96
CA TRP A 371 5.57 2.89 19.81
C TRP A 371 6.31 3.97 18.99
N PRO A 372 7.07 3.70 17.90
CA PRO A 372 7.79 4.75 17.19
C PRO A 372 6.86 5.74 16.50
N PHE A 373 5.72 5.26 15.99
CA PHE A 373 4.69 6.11 15.40
C PHE A 373 4.10 7.08 16.44
N LYS A 374 3.77 6.58 17.64
CA LYS A 374 3.22 7.41 18.71
C LYS A 374 4.27 8.40 19.25
N TRP A 375 5.55 8.03 19.27
CA TRP A 375 6.62 8.98 19.56
C TRP A 375 6.77 10.06 18.49
N ALA A 376 6.45 9.78 17.22
CA ALA A 376 6.43 10.81 16.18
C ALA A 376 5.36 11.90 16.45
N ILE A 377 4.26 11.57 17.13
CA ILE A 377 3.27 12.56 17.61
C ILE A 377 3.93 13.53 18.58
N VAL A 378 4.68 13.00 19.56
CA VAL A 378 5.42 13.81 20.55
C VAL A 378 6.43 14.70 19.84
N VAL A 379 7.24 14.14 18.95
CA VAL A 379 8.26 14.89 18.19
C VAL A 379 7.61 16.00 17.35
N GLY A 380 6.54 15.69 16.60
CA GLY A 380 5.80 16.67 15.82
C GLY A 380 5.21 17.78 16.68
N ALA A 381 4.60 17.44 17.83
CA ALA A 381 4.05 18.42 18.76
C ALA A 381 5.12 19.34 19.37
N VAL A 382 6.28 18.79 19.74
CA VAL A 382 7.43 19.58 20.22
C VAL A 382 7.92 20.54 19.13
N LEU A 383 8.11 20.06 17.90
CA LEU A 383 8.53 20.91 16.78
C LEU A 383 7.52 22.03 16.51
N LEU A 384 6.23 21.70 16.53
CA LEU A 384 5.14 22.65 16.32
C LEU A 384 5.11 23.72 17.42
N LEU A 385 5.26 23.33 18.69
CA LEU A 385 5.35 24.27 19.82
C LEU A 385 6.55 25.19 19.70
N LEU A 386 7.73 24.65 19.38
CA LEU A 386 8.94 25.45 19.16
C LEU A 386 8.72 26.47 18.04
N GLN A 387 8.19 26.04 16.88
CA GLN A 387 7.90 26.95 15.78
C GLN A 387 6.86 28.00 16.15
N GLY A 388 5.84 27.64 16.92
CA GLY A 388 4.86 28.58 17.45
C GLY A 388 5.46 29.63 18.38
N VAL A 389 6.43 29.25 19.23
CA VAL A 389 7.19 30.20 20.06
C VAL A 389 8.02 31.15 19.19
N ALA A 390 8.67 30.64 18.14
CA ALA A 390 9.44 31.46 17.21
C ALA A 390 8.55 32.48 16.48
N LYS A 391 7.38 32.05 16.00
CA LYS A 391 6.37 32.91 15.37
C LYS A 391 5.83 33.96 16.33
N LEU A 392 5.45 33.56 17.54
CA LEU A 392 4.95 34.48 18.56
C LEU A 392 5.97 35.58 18.91
N ALA A 393 7.26 35.21 19.02
CA ALA A 393 8.33 36.18 19.26
C ALA A 393 8.47 37.19 18.11
N GLN A 394 8.28 36.75 16.86
CA GLN A 394 8.31 37.63 15.68
C GLN A 394 7.07 38.54 15.63
N ASP A 395 5.91 38.06 16.04
CA ASP A 395 4.69 38.86 16.11
C ASP A 395 4.82 39.97 17.15
N PHE A 396 5.35 39.67 18.34
CA PHE A 396 5.64 40.70 19.36
C PHE A 396 6.63 41.75 18.85
N ARG A 397 7.68 41.32 18.14
CA ARG A 397 8.64 42.24 17.52
C ARG A 397 7.98 43.11 16.45
N THR A 398 7.14 42.53 15.61
CA THR A 398 6.42 43.24 14.54
C THR A 398 5.44 44.25 15.13
N LEU A 399 4.78 43.90 16.24
CA LEU A 399 3.92 44.81 16.99
C LEU A 399 4.71 46.01 17.53
N ALA A 400 5.88 45.78 18.12
CA ALA A 400 6.74 46.83 18.69
C ALA A 400 7.37 47.74 17.62
N THR A 401 7.90 47.17 16.55
CA THR A 401 8.67 47.90 15.52
C THR A 401 7.81 48.41 14.36
N GLY A 402 6.64 47.81 14.13
CA GLY A 402 5.75 48.11 13.01
C GLY A 402 6.21 47.55 11.65
N SER A 403 7.30 46.79 11.61
CA SER A 403 7.82 46.14 10.40
C SER A 403 8.14 44.67 10.68
N PRO A 404 8.00 43.76 9.70
CA PRO A 404 8.43 42.38 9.84
C PRO A 404 9.93 42.30 10.18
N GLY A 405 10.35 41.25 10.88
CA GLY A 405 11.78 41.01 11.12
C GLY A 405 12.55 40.82 9.80
N PRO A 406 13.84 41.19 9.73
CA PRO A 406 14.66 40.91 8.57
C PRO A 406 14.77 39.39 8.42
N ALA A 407 14.44 38.91 7.22
CA ALA A 407 14.79 37.56 6.79
C ALA A 407 16.30 37.37 7.01
N GLY A 408 16.70 36.20 7.51
CA GLY A 408 18.10 35.86 7.62
C GLY A 408 18.73 35.96 6.23
N THR A 409 19.80 36.76 6.11
CA THR A 409 20.57 36.82 4.85
C THR A 409 20.93 35.40 4.46
N ALA A 410 20.55 34.99 3.25
CA ALA A 410 20.79 33.67 2.69
C ALA A 410 22.29 33.41 2.40
N GLU A 411 23.18 33.84 3.30
CA GLU A 411 24.62 33.70 3.14
C GLU A 411 25.13 32.41 3.77
N ARG A 412 25.73 31.60 2.88
CA ARG A 412 26.83 30.64 3.08
C ARG A 412 26.55 29.45 4.00
N ALA A 413 26.15 28.34 3.37
CA ALA A 413 26.64 26.99 3.67
C ALA A 413 26.50 26.11 2.43
#